data_AF-A0A835H727-F1
#
_entry.id   AF-A0A835H727-F1
#
_cell.length_a   1.000
_cell.length_b   1.000
_cell.length_c   1.000
_cell.angle_alpha   90.00
_cell.angle_beta   90.00
_cell.angle_gamma   90.00
#
_symmetry.space_group_name_H-M   'P 1'
#
loop_
_entity.id
_entity.type
_entity.pdbx_description
1 polymer ?
#
loop_
_entity_poly.entity_id
_entity_poly.type
_entity_poly.pdbx_seq_one_letter_code
_entity_poly.pdbx_strand_id
1 'polypeptide(L)'
;MNSRASSGSDNQTQVGVKVLQGEREIASDTKPFGEFELMGIPPAPRGMPQIEVTFDIDANGIVTVSAKDKATGKEKTLIDIRNTADTTTYSIEKSLNEYRDKIPAEVATEIETAVSDLRKAMAGDNADRLRQNLMLPIRLYP
;
A
#
# COMPACT_ATOMS: atom_id res chain seq x y z
N MET A 1 -12.25 6.29 12.07
CA MET A 1 -12.76 4.90 12.18
C MET A 1 -11.73 4.11 12.96
N ASN A 2 -12.10 3.46 14.08
CA ASN A 2 -11.12 2.80 14.95
C ASN A 2 -11.15 1.29 14.70
N SER A 3 -10.14 0.79 13.99
CA SER A 3 -9.98 -0.64 13.67
C SER A 3 -9.10 -1.30 14.73
N ARG A 4 -9.65 -2.27 15.48
CA ARG A 4 -8.92 -3.00 16.54
C ARG A 4 -8.30 -4.27 15.96
N ALA A 5 -7.00 -4.27 15.71
CA ALA A 5 -6.26 -5.49 15.40
C ALA A 5 -6.09 -6.32 16.69
N SER A 6 -6.34 -7.64 16.66
CA SER A 6 -6.15 -8.53 17.82
C SER A 6 -5.22 -9.68 17.44
N SER A 7 -4.25 -9.99 18.32
CA SER A 7 -3.32 -11.11 18.16
C SER A 7 -4.04 -12.45 18.34
N GLY A 8 -3.93 -13.36 17.37
CA GLY A 8 -4.64 -14.64 17.32
C GLY A 8 -4.03 -15.77 18.14
N SER A 9 -2.82 -15.60 18.71
CA SER A 9 -2.12 -16.67 19.46
C SER A 9 -1.14 -16.12 20.51
N ASP A 10 -0.81 -16.91 21.53
CA ASP A 10 0.23 -16.59 22.52
C ASP A 10 1.63 -16.59 21.89
N ASN A 11 2.51 -15.69 22.34
CA ASN A 11 3.88 -15.51 21.82
C ASN A 11 3.95 -15.11 20.34
N GLN A 12 2.91 -14.48 19.81
CA GLN A 12 2.89 -14.03 18.43
C GLN A 12 3.94 -12.94 18.18
N THR A 13 4.82 -13.17 17.20
CA THR A 13 5.91 -12.24 16.84
C THR A 13 5.59 -11.36 15.63
N GLN A 14 4.40 -11.52 15.03
CA GLN A 14 3.90 -10.71 13.92
C GLN A 14 2.41 -10.44 14.08
N VAL A 15 1.89 -9.28 13.69
CA VAL A 15 0.44 -9.02 13.68
C VAL A 15 -0.01 -8.67 12.26
N GLY A 16 -0.97 -9.43 11.74
CA GLY A 16 -1.65 -9.11 10.48
C GLY A 16 -2.70 -8.02 10.70
N VAL A 17 -2.58 -6.92 9.97
CA VAL A 17 -3.53 -5.81 9.98
C VAL A 17 -4.24 -5.77 8.64
N LYS A 18 -5.53 -6.12 8.66
CA LYS A 18 -6.40 -6.07 7.49
C LYS A 18 -7.23 -4.80 7.53
N VAL A 19 -7.09 -3.97 6.51
CA VAL A 19 -7.85 -2.75 6.31
C VAL A 19 -8.97 -3.01 5.32
N LEU A 20 -10.18 -2.61 5.68
CA LEU A 20 -11.38 -2.75 4.87
C LEU A 20 -11.94 -1.36 4.55
N GLN A 21 -12.43 -1.16 3.33
CA GLN A 21 -13.09 0.05 2.87
C GLN A 21 -14.57 -0.25 2.61
N GLY A 22 -15.47 0.46 3.30
CA GLY A 22 -16.92 0.38 3.09
C GLY A 22 -17.73 1.08 4.18
N GLU A 23 -18.94 1.50 3.82
CA GLU A 23 -19.88 2.22 4.70
C GLU A 23 -20.93 1.29 5.36
N ARG A 24 -20.82 -0.04 5.16
CA ARG A 24 -21.84 -0.99 5.65
C ARG A 24 -21.33 -1.79 6.85
N GLU A 25 -22.17 -1.89 7.87
CA GLU A 25 -21.93 -2.54 9.17
C GLU A 25 -21.67 -4.06 9.13
N ILE A 26 -21.53 -4.67 7.94
CA ILE A 26 -21.41 -6.13 7.77
C ILE A 26 -20.20 -6.45 6.90
N ALA A 27 -19.23 -7.15 7.50
CA ALA A 27 -17.91 -7.48 6.96
C ALA A 27 -17.90 -8.37 5.69
N SER A 28 -19.04 -8.90 5.27
CA SER A 28 -19.14 -9.90 4.19
C SER A 28 -19.04 -9.31 2.79
N ASP A 29 -19.34 -8.03 2.60
CA ASP A 29 -19.33 -7.35 1.29
C ASP A 29 -18.36 -6.15 1.25
N THR A 30 -17.48 -6.05 2.25
CA THR A 30 -16.56 -4.91 2.40
C THR A 30 -15.35 -5.09 1.49
N LYS A 31 -15.04 -4.10 0.66
CA LYS A 31 -13.88 -4.15 -0.24
C LYS A 31 -12.61 -4.11 0.62
N PRO A 32 -11.69 -5.08 0.50
CA PRO A 32 -10.41 -4.98 1.18
C PRO A 32 -9.62 -3.80 0.61
N PHE A 33 -9.16 -2.91 1.50
CA PHE A 33 -8.32 -1.77 1.15
C PHE A 33 -6.85 -2.19 1.08
N GLY A 34 -6.45 -3.11 1.95
CA GLY A 34 -5.11 -3.68 1.96
C GLY A 34 -4.85 -4.48 3.23
N GLU A 35 -3.80 -5.29 3.20
CA GLU A 35 -3.35 -6.08 4.34
C GLU A 35 -1.85 -5.93 4.49
N PHE A 36 -1.36 -5.83 5.72
CA PHE A 36 0.07 -5.78 6.00
C PHE A 36 0.39 -6.43 7.34
N GLU A 37 1.63 -6.89 7.47
CA GLU A 37 2.10 -7.56 8.67
C GLU A 37 3.12 -6.70 9.41
N LEU A 38 2.84 -6.41 10.67
CA LEU A 38 3.78 -5.78 11.58
C LEU A 38 4.62 -6.89 12.23
N MET A 39 5.88 -7.01 11.79
CA MET A 39 6.80 -8.05 12.26
C MET A 39 7.70 -7.60 13.41
N GLY A 40 8.14 -8.57 14.20
CA GLY A 40 9.11 -8.39 15.27
C GLY A 40 8.51 -7.80 16.54
N ILE A 41 7.26 -8.17 16.82
CA ILE A 41 6.59 -8.00 18.11
C ILE A 41 7.28 -8.93 19.12
N PRO A 42 7.58 -8.46 20.35
CA PRO A 42 8.13 -9.33 21.38
C PRO A 42 7.09 -10.38 21.78
N PRO A 43 7.50 -11.64 22.02
CA PRO A 43 6.58 -12.69 22.41
C PRO A 43 5.90 -12.30 23.72
N ALA A 44 4.59 -12.18 23.69
CA ALA A 44 3.78 -11.82 24.85
C ALA A 44 2.51 -12.69 24.89
N PRO A 45 1.93 -12.90 26.10
CA PRO A 45 0.61 -13.50 26.25
C PRO A 45 -0.44 -12.76 25.43
N ARG A 46 -1.44 -13.50 24.95
CA ARG A 46 -2.51 -12.92 24.15
C ARG A 46 -3.19 -11.74 24.87
N GLY A 47 -3.35 -10.62 24.16
CA GLY A 47 -3.99 -9.41 24.69
C GLY A 47 -3.04 -8.43 25.39
N MET A 48 -1.75 -8.78 25.56
CA MET A 48 -0.74 -7.82 26.02
C MET A 48 -0.16 -6.91 24.93
N PRO A 49 0.07 -7.35 23.66
CA PRO A 49 0.55 -6.46 22.61
C PRO A 49 -0.46 -5.32 22.38
N GLN A 50 0.02 -4.08 22.50
CA GLN A 50 -0.79 -2.88 22.26
C GLN A 50 -0.45 -2.33 20.88
N ILE A 51 -1.25 -2.72 19.89
CA ILE A 51 -1.11 -2.21 18.52
C ILE A 51 -2.04 -1.02 18.33
N GLU A 52 -1.46 0.15 18.07
CA GLU A 52 -2.16 1.39 17.76
C GLU A 52 -2.25 1.54 16.24
N VAL A 53 -3.47 1.57 15.70
CA VAL A 53 -3.71 1.75 14.25
C VAL A 53 -4.21 3.17 14.01
N THR A 54 -3.49 3.91 13.17
CA THR A 54 -3.77 5.30 12.78
C THR A 54 -4.17 5.36 11.32
N PHE A 55 -5.20 6.14 11.02
CA PHE A 55 -5.66 6.45 9.67
C PHE A 55 -5.47 7.94 9.42
N ASP A 56 -4.67 8.26 8.42
CA ASP A 56 -4.41 9.63 7.99
C ASP A 56 -4.88 9.81 6.53
N ILE A 57 -5.54 10.92 6.26
CA ILE A 57 -6.00 11.26 4.90
C ILE A 57 -5.46 12.65 4.59
N ASP A 58 -4.56 12.74 3.63
CA ASP A 58 -3.99 14.02 3.24
C ASP A 58 -4.82 14.74 2.17
N ALA A 59 -4.50 16.01 1.89
CA ALA A 59 -5.26 16.88 0.99
C ALA A 59 -5.38 16.36 -0.45
N ASN A 60 -4.57 15.38 -0.84
CA ASN A 60 -4.63 14.73 -2.15
C ASN A 60 -5.56 13.50 -2.16
N GLY A 61 -6.24 13.20 -1.05
CA GLY A 61 -7.13 12.05 -0.90
C GLY A 61 -6.39 10.73 -0.66
N ILE A 62 -5.09 10.77 -0.42
CA ILE A 62 -4.29 9.59 -0.12
C ILE A 62 -4.57 9.14 1.30
N VAL A 63 -5.03 7.90 1.43
CA VAL A 63 -5.25 7.26 2.74
C VAL A 63 -3.98 6.51 3.15
N THR A 64 -3.47 6.86 4.33
CA THR A 64 -2.32 6.23 4.97
C THR A 64 -2.78 5.51 6.23
N VAL A 65 -2.50 4.22 6.34
CA VAL A 65 -2.85 3.39 7.50
C VAL A 65 -1.57 2.89 8.15
N SER A 66 -1.33 3.30 9.38
CA SER A 66 -0.11 2.96 10.12
C SER A 66 -0.47 2.11 11.33
N ALA A 67 0.20 0.98 11.55
CA ALA A 67 0.09 0.21 12.78
C ALA A 67 1.39 0.26 13.56
N LYS A 68 1.32 0.66 14.84
CA LYS A 68 2.46 0.82 15.73
C LYS A 68 2.29 -0.02 16.98
N ASP A 69 3.29 -0.83 17.29
CA ASP A 69 3.39 -1.51 18.57
C ASP A 69 3.87 -0.52 19.65
N LYS A 70 3.07 -0.31 20.70
CA LYS A 70 3.41 0.65 21.76
C LYS A 70 4.54 0.18 22.67
N ALA A 71 4.81 -1.12 22.74
CA ALA A 71 5.86 -1.67 23.60
C ALA A 71 7.26 -1.46 23.00
N THR A 72 7.42 -1.69 21.70
CA THR A 72 8.70 -1.57 20.99
C THR A 72 8.83 -0.30 20.17
N GLY A 73 7.73 0.39 19.90
CA GLY A 73 7.69 1.53 18.99
C GLY A 73 7.78 1.14 17.51
N LYS A 74 7.84 -0.15 17.18
CA LYS A 74 7.86 -0.62 15.78
C LYS A 74 6.58 -0.24 15.07
N GLU A 75 6.71 0.28 13.86
CA GLU A 75 5.58 0.67 13.03
C GLU A 75 5.65 0.06 11.63
N LYS A 76 4.49 -0.11 11.02
CA LYS A 76 4.35 -0.46 9.61
C LYS A 76 3.20 0.33 9.00
N THR A 77 3.43 0.83 7.79
CA THR A 77 2.50 1.74 7.13
C THR A 77 2.09 1.24 5.75
N LEU A 78 0.78 1.16 5.53
CA LEU A 78 0.13 0.90 4.26
C LEU A 78 -0.38 2.21 3.69
N ILE A 79 -0.12 2.45 2.41
CA ILE A 79 -0.45 3.71 1.73
C ILE A 79 -1.32 3.35 0.53
N ASP A 80 -2.48 3.99 0.38
CA ASP A 80 -3.41 3.76 -0.74
C ASP A 80 -2.70 3.82 -2.10
N ILE A 81 -1.81 4.79 -2.25
CA ILE A 81 -1.02 4.99 -3.46
C ILE A 81 -0.29 3.72 -3.87
N ARG A 82 0.22 2.91 -2.94
CA ARG A 82 0.89 1.66 -3.31
C ARG A 82 -0.08 0.68 -3.96
N ASN A 83 -1.31 0.57 -3.48
CA ASN A 83 -2.35 -0.27 -4.10
C ASN A 83 -2.78 0.28 -5.47
N THR A 84 -2.99 1.60 -5.57
CA THR A 84 -3.33 2.24 -6.84
C THR A 84 -2.19 2.05 -7.85
N ALA A 85 -0.96 2.33 -7.44
CA ALA A 85 0.24 2.21 -8.27
C ALA A 85 0.48 0.77 -8.74
N ASP A 86 0.25 -0.24 -7.90
CA ASP A 86 0.38 -1.65 -8.27
C ASP A 86 -0.65 -2.04 -9.35
N THR A 87 -1.92 -1.64 -9.14
CA THR A 87 -3.00 -1.88 -10.10
C THR A 87 -2.75 -1.16 -11.43
N THR A 88 -2.28 0.09 -11.37
CA THR A 88 -1.93 0.90 -12.54
C THR A 88 -0.73 0.31 -13.28
N THR A 89 0.31 -0.10 -12.57
CA THR A 89 1.50 -0.76 -13.13
C THR A 89 1.10 -2.01 -13.91
N TYR A 90 0.31 -2.89 -13.29
CA TYR A 90 -0.15 -4.12 -13.93
C TYR A 90 -0.94 -3.85 -15.22
N SER A 91 -1.82 -2.84 -15.18
CA SER A 91 -2.64 -2.44 -16.33
C SER A 91 -1.79 -1.85 -17.47
N ILE A 92 -0.76 -1.07 -17.13
CA ILE A 92 0.20 -0.52 -18.09
C ILE A 92 1.04 -1.65 -18.69
N GLU A 93 1.59 -2.57 -17.90
CA GLU A 93 2.37 -3.71 -18.39
C GLU A 93 1.55 -4.58 -19.35
N LYS A 94 0.28 -4.83 -19.01
CA LYS A 94 -0.62 -5.59 -19.87
C LYS A 94 -0.88 -4.88 -21.20
N SER A 95 -1.22 -3.58 -21.13
CA SER A 95 -1.44 -2.77 -22.34
C SER A 95 -0.17 -2.69 -23.19
N LEU A 96 0.98 -2.49 -22.56
CA LEU A 96 2.27 -2.44 -23.22
C LEU A 96 2.55 -3.75 -23.95
N ASN A 97 2.26 -4.90 -23.34
CA ASN A 97 2.43 -6.20 -23.98
C ASN A 97 1.47 -6.40 -25.16
N GLU A 98 0.21 -5.94 -25.05
CA GLU A 98 -0.79 -6.03 -26.12
C GLU A 98 -0.49 -5.11 -27.32
N TYR A 99 0.08 -3.93 -27.06
CA TYR A 99 0.40 -2.92 -28.07
C TYR A 99 1.87 -2.89 -28.46
N ARG A 100 2.73 -3.79 -27.94
CA ARG A 100 4.19 -3.78 -28.13
C ARG A 100 4.59 -3.73 -29.60
N ASP A 101 3.94 -4.53 -30.44
CA ASP A 101 4.19 -4.60 -31.88
C ASP A 101 3.57 -3.43 -32.67
N LYS A 102 2.70 -2.64 -32.04
CA LYS A 102 1.99 -1.49 -32.64
C LYS A 102 2.55 -0.14 -32.22
N ILE A 103 3.45 -0.10 -31.24
CA ILE A 103 4.10 1.12 -30.77
C ILE A 103 5.58 1.11 -31.14
N PRO A 104 6.20 2.30 -31.32
CA PRO A 104 7.64 2.40 -31.51
C PRO A 104 8.40 1.81 -30.32
N ALA A 105 9.53 1.15 -30.60
CA ALA A 105 10.40 0.58 -29.56
C ALA A 105 10.87 1.64 -28.54
N GLU A 106 11.03 2.90 -28.97
CA GLU A 106 11.37 4.03 -28.10
C GLU A 106 10.28 4.29 -27.05
N VAL A 107 9.02 4.37 -27.48
CA VAL A 107 7.86 4.57 -26.59
C VAL A 107 7.67 3.38 -25.64
N ALA A 108 7.86 2.15 -26.14
CA ALA A 108 7.80 0.96 -25.29
C ALA A 108 8.86 1.03 -24.17
N THR A 109 10.09 1.41 -24.51
CA THR A 109 11.20 1.53 -23.57
C THR A 109 10.96 2.62 -22.53
N GLU A 110 10.37 3.76 -22.91
CA GLU A 110 10.00 4.82 -21.97
C GLU A 110 8.93 4.36 -20.97
N ILE A 111 7.91 3.63 -21.44
CA ILE A 111 6.85 3.07 -20.58
C ILE A 111 7.44 2.02 -19.62
N GLU A 112 8.28 1.10 -20.10
CA GLU A 112 8.96 0.12 -19.24
C GLU A 112 9.83 0.81 -18.17
N THR A 113 10.51 1.90 -18.55
CA THR A 113 11.34 2.68 -17.63
C THR A 113 10.51 3.38 -16.56
N ALA A 114 9.40 4.02 -16.94
CA ALA A 114 8.48 4.68 -16.02
C ALA A 114 7.83 3.67 -15.04
N VAL A 115 7.40 2.51 -15.55
CA VAL A 115 6.89 1.40 -14.74
C VAL A 115 7.95 0.89 -13.76
N SER A 116 9.19 0.72 -14.23
CA SER A 116 10.31 0.29 -13.39
C SER A 116 10.59 1.29 -12.26
N ASP A 117 10.58 2.58 -12.55
CA ASP A 117 10.79 3.64 -11.55
C ASP A 117 9.64 3.70 -10.55
N LEU A 118 8.40 3.56 -11.01
CA LEU A 118 7.23 3.47 -10.15
C LEU A 118 7.31 2.27 -9.20
N ARG A 119 7.72 1.10 -9.71
CA ARG A 119 7.91 -0.12 -8.91
C ARG A 119 9.04 0.02 -7.88
N LYS A 120 10.13 0.70 -8.23
CA LYS A 120 11.22 1.03 -7.29
C LYS A 120 10.74 2.00 -6.20
N ALA A 121 9.92 2.98 -6.55
CA ALA A 121 9.29 3.87 -5.58
C ALA A 121 8.34 3.09 -4.65
N MET A 122 7.62 2.07 -5.16
CA MET A 122 6.75 1.21 -4.36
C MET A 122 7.51 0.33 -3.36
N ALA A 123 8.68 -0.19 -3.74
CA ALA A 123 9.52 -1.05 -2.90
C ALA A 123 10.26 -0.30 -1.78
N GLY A 124 10.38 1.02 -1.88
CA GLY A 124 10.95 1.86 -0.83
C GLY A 124 9.92 2.22 0.26
N ASP A 125 10.39 2.47 1.48
CA ASP A 125 9.54 2.99 2.57
C ASP A 125 9.14 4.46 2.36
N ASN A 126 9.73 5.14 1.36
CA ASN A 126 9.49 6.56 1.07
C ASN A 126 8.16 6.80 0.33
N ALA A 127 7.09 6.91 1.11
CA ALA A 127 5.77 7.42 0.71
C ALA A 127 5.84 8.69 -0.17
N ASP A 128 6.80 9.57 0.11
CA ASP A 128 6.99 10.85 -0.57
C ASP A 128 7.40 10.70 -2.03
N ARG A 129 8.23 9.69 -2.35
CA ARG A 129 8.66 9.42 -3.74
C ARG A 129 7.53 8.85 -4.59
N LEU A 130 6.66 8.05 -3.99
CA LEU A 130 5.46 7.52 -4.66
C LEU A 130 4.49 8.64 -5.03
N ARG A 131 4.28 9.59 -4.12
CA ARG A 131 3.49 10.80 -4.37
C ARG A 131 4.05 11.57 -5.57
N GLN A 132 5.36 11.84 -5.60
CA GLN A 132 5.97 12.56 -6.70
C GLN A 132 5.82 11.84 -8.05
N ASN A 133 6.06 10.53 -8.10
CA ASN A 133 6.05 9.80 -9.37
C ASN A 133 4.64 9.67 -9.97
N LEU A 134 3.61 9.46 -9.14
CA LEU A 134 2.21 9.48 -9.63
C LEU A 134 1.70 10.89 -9.94
N MET A 135 2.22 11.91 -9.24
CA MET A 135 1.83 13.31 -9.44
C MET A 135 2.55 13.96 -10.62
N LEU A 136 3.53 13.30 -11.26
CA LEU A 136 4.08 13.81 -12.51
C LEU A 136 2.95 13.80 -13.55
N PRO A 137 2.42 14.97 -13.97
CA PRO A 137 1.49 15.00 -15.06
C PRO A 137 2.25 14.40 -16.23
N ILE A 138 1.72 13.29 -16.75
CA ILE A 138 2.08 12.76 -18.05
C ILE A 138 2.07 13.99 -18.96
N ARG A 139 3.26 14.51 -19.33
CA ARG A 139 3.36 15.60 -20.28
C ARG A 139 2.86 15.00 -21.59
N LEU A 140 1.57 15.12 -21.82
CA LEU A 140 1.02 15.08 -23.15
C LEU A 140 1.72 16.23 -23.88
N TYR A 141 2.70 15.88 -24.70
CA TYR A 141 3.24 16.82 -25.68
C TYR A 141 2.07 17.26 -26.59
N PRO A 142 1.99 18.55 -26.96
CA PRO A 142 0.99 19.05 -27.89
C PRO A 142 1.10 18.43 -29.28
#